data_AF-A0A6L6R723-F1
#
_entry.id   AF-A0A6L6R723-F1
#
_cell.length_a   1.000
_cell.length_b   1.000
_cell.length_c   1.000
_cell.angle_alpha   90.00
_cell.angle_beta   90.00
_cell.angle_gamma   90.00
#
_symmetry.space_group_name_H-M   'P 1'
#
loop_
_entity.id
_entity.type
_entity.pdbx_description
1 polymer ?
#
loop_
_entity_poly.entity_id
_entity_poly.type
_entity_poly.pdbx_seq_one_letter_code
_entity_poly.pdbx_strand_id
1 'polypeptide(L)' 'MSGTFEVYEDAAGKHRFRLKASNGQTVAVGEAYETRAAAVEGCAAVTRAADGASVVEVETQG' A
#
# COMPACT_ATOMS: atom_id res chain seq x y z
N MET A 1 -15.42 -8.51 1.17
CA MET A 1 -14.26 -8.23 2.03
C MET A 1 -13.85 -6.80 1.80
N SER A 2 -13.91 -5.93 2.82
CA SER A 2 -13.37 -4.57 2.74
C SER A 2 -12.02 -4.54 3.44
N GLY A 3 -10.95 -4.25 2.70
CA GLY A 3 -9.66 -3.88 3.29
C GLY A 3 -9.63 -2.38 3.60
N THR A 4 -8.81 -1.98 4.58
CA THR A 4 -8.66 -0.57 4.97
C THR A 4 -7.22 -0.12 4.78
N PHE A 5 -7.03 1.01 4.08
CA PHE A 5 -5.74 1.70 4.03
C PHE A 5 -5.56 2.58 5.27
N GLU A 6 -4.48 2.36 6.01
CA GLU A 6 -4.04 3.24 7.09
C GLU A 6 -2.81 4.01 6.64
N VAL A 7 -2.91 5.35 6.60
CA VAL A 7 -1.78 6.25 6.32
C VAL A 7 -1.17 6.74 7.62
N TYR A 8 0.14 6.58 7.78
CA TYR A 8 0.86 6.93 9.01
C TYR A 8 2.25 7.53 8.68
N GLU A 9 2.83 8.24 9.63
CA GLU A 9 4.22 8.70 9.57
C GLU A 9 5.13 7.67 10.24
N ASP A 10 6.23 7.30 9.58
CA ASP A 10 7.22 6.37 10.11
C ASP A 10 8.26 7.09 10.98
N ALA A 11 9.14 6.32 11.62
CA ALA A 11 10.16 6.87 12.51
C ALA A 11 11.20 7.76 11.81
N ALA A 12 11.26 7.74 10.47
CA ALA A 12 12.13 8.57 9.65
C ALA A 12 11.42 9.86 9.16
N GLY A 13 10.20 10.13 9.65
CA GLY A 13 9.39 11.28 9.23
C GLY A 13 8.80 11.14 7.83
N LYS A 14 8.79 9.92 7.26
CA LYS A 14 8.19 9.65 5.95
C LYS A 14 6.78 9.12 6.13
N HIS A 15 5.90 9.46 5.20
CA HIS A 15 4.53 8.97 5.20
C HIS A 15 4.43 7.66 4.43
N ARG A 16 3.79 6.65 5.01
CA ARG A 16 3.52 5.37 4.36
C ARG A 16 2.05 5.03 4.49
N PHE A 17 1.61 4.06 3.69
CA PHE A 17 0.34 3.39 3.91
C PHE A 17 0.52 1.91 4.18
N ARG A 18 -0.43 1.30 4.87
CA ARG A 18 -0.57 -0.15 4.97
C ARG A 18 -2.01 -0.56 4.71
N LEU A 19 -2.21 -1.65 3.98
CA LEU A 19 -3.52 -2.26 3.75
C LEU A 19 -3.75 -3.32 4.81
N LYS A 20 -4.83 -3.19 5.58
CA LYS A 20 -5.29 -4.22 6.52
C LYS A 20 -6.45 -5.01 5.93
N ALA A 21 -6.38 -6.32 6.06
CA ALA A 21 -7.51 -7.21 5.83
C ALA A 21 -8.56 -7.07 6.95
N SER A 22 -9.74 -7.64 6.75
CA SER A 22 -10.84 -7.59 7.73
C SER A 22 -10.51 -8.25 9.08
N ASN A 23 -9.49 -9.11 9.12
CA ASN A 23 -8.97 -9.73 10.34
C ASN A 23 -7.88 -8.87 11.04
N GLY A 24 -7.64 -7.65 10.56
CA GLY A 24 -6.66 -6.71 11.12
C GLY A 24 -5.21 -6.96 10.69
N GLN A 25 -4.93 -8.03 9.95
CA GLN A 25 -3.57 -8.32 9.48
C GLN A 25 -3.18 -7.37 8.33
N THR A 26 -1.93 -6.93 8.35
CA THR A 26 -1.37 -6.13 7.25
C THR A 26 -1.02 -7.06 6.10
N VAL A 27 -1.53 -6.76 4.90
CA VAL A 27 -1.33 -7.59 3.70
C VAL A 27 -0.50 -6.88 2.63
N ALA A 28 -0.38 -5.55 2.69
CA ALA A 28 0.49 -4.78 1.81
C ALA A 28 0.98 -3.52 2.54
N VAL A 29 2.17 -3.05 2.19
CA VAL A 29 2.77 -1.81 2.72
C VAL A 29 3.24 -0.99 1.52
N GLY A 30 2.92 0.30 1.53
CA GLY A 30 3.34 1.26 0.53
C GLY A 30 4.76 1.78 0.75
N GLU A 31 5.25 2.49 -0.25
CA GLU A 31 6.54 3.16 -0.22
C GLU A 31 6.57 4.32 0.78
N ALA A 32 7.77 4.85 1.02
CA ALA A 32 8.00 6.05 1.82
C ALA A 32 7.79 7.31 0.97
N TYR A 33 6.75 8.08 1.31
CA TYR A 33 6.42 9.35 0.67
C TYR A 33 6.87 10.54 1.53
N GLU A 34 7.20 11.66 0.89
CA GLU A 34 7.56 12.90 1.58
C GLU A 34 6.37 13.59 2.27
N THR A 35 5.15 13.37 1.78
CA THR A 35 3.95 14.04 2.31
C THR A 35 2.79 13.07 2.51
N ARG A 36 1.93 13.37 3.50
CA ARG A 36 0.71 12.59 3.75
C ARG A 36 -0.22 12.58 2.54
N ALA A 37 -0.30 13.69 1.81
CA ALA A 37 -1.12 13.79 0.61
C ALA A 37 -0.64 12.81 -0.47
N ALA A 38 0.67 12.74 -0.73
CA ALA A 38 1.24 11.80 -1.67
C ALA A 38 0.98 10.33 -1.26
N ALA A 39 1.05 10.01 0.04
CA ALA A 39 0.70 8.67 0.52
C ALA A 39 -0.78 8.32 0.30
N VAL A 40 -1.69 9.28 0.48
CA VAL A 40 -3.13 9.10 0.20
C VAL A 40 -3.39 8.91 -1.30
N GLU A 41 -2.73 9.70 -2.15
CA GLU A 41 -2.79 9.52 -3.60
C GLU A 41 -2.24 8.16 -4.03
N GLY A 42 -1.18 7.68 -3.37
CA GLY A 42 -0.64 6.33 -3.51
C GLY A 42 -1.69 5.25 -3.25
N CYS A 43 -2.48 5.34 -2.17
CA CYS A 43 -3.58 4.42 -1.89
C CYS A 43 -4.62 4.39 -3.03
N ALA A 44 -4.97 5.56 -3.56
CA ALA A 44 -5.93 5.67 -4.67
C ALA A 44 -5.35 5.12 -5.99
N ALA A 45 -4.04 5.29 -6.21
CA ALA A 45 -3.34 4.68 -7.33
C ALA A 45 -3.33 3.15 -7.22
N VAL A 46 -3.00 2.59 -6.05
CA VAL A 46 -3.03 1.14 -5.81
C VAL A 46 -4.42 0.56 -6.06
N THR A 47 -5.47 1.19 -5.52
CA THR A 47 -6.85 0.72 -5.74
C THR A 47 -7.20 0.66 -7.22
N ARG A 48 -6.85 1.71 -7.99
CA ARG A 48 -7.10 1.76 -9.44
C ARG A 48 -6.26 0.75 -10.22
N ALA A 49 -4.99 0.58 -9.83
CA ALA A 49 -4.09 -0.34 -10.51
C ALA A 49 -4.42 -1.81 -10.20
N ALA A 50 -4.94 -2.10 -9.02
CA ALA A 50 -5.31 -3.45 -8.59
C ALA A 50 -6.62 -3.94 -9.23
N ASP A 51 -7.49 -3.03 -9.66
CA ASP A 51 -8.74 -3.39 -10.34
C ASP A 51 -8.45 -4.08 -11.68
N GLY A 52 -8.73 -5.39 -11.74
CA GLY A 52 -8.43 -6.22 -12.91
C GLY A 52 -6.95 -6.58 -13.11
N ALA A 53 -6.07 -6.30 -12.16
CA ALA A 53 -4.66 -6.68 -12.26
C ALA A 53 -4.49 -8.21 -12.31
N SER A 54 -3.61 -8.67 -13.19
CA SER A 54 -3.21 -10.08 -13.25
C SER A 54 -2.06 -10.34 -12.29
N VAL A 55 -2.08 -11.51 -11.64
CA VAL A 55 -0.95 -11.98 -10.83
C VAL A 55 0.07 -12.63 -11.77
N VAL A 56 1.30 -12.14 -11.74
CA VAL A 56 2.43 -12.71 -12.48
C VAL A 56 3.47 -13.20 -11.49
N GLU A 57 3.82 -14.47 -11.57
CA GLU A 57 4.93 -15.04 -10.82
C GLU A 57 6.23 -14.71 -11.56
N VAL A 58 7.14 -14.01 -10.88
CA VAL A 58 8.47 -13.70 -11.40
C VAL A 58 9.50 -14.53 -10.65
N GLU A 59 10.31 -15.30 -11.37
CA GLU A 59 11.48 -15.96 -10.76
C GLU A 59 12.50 -14.88 -10.41
N THR A 60 12.98 -14.89 -9.16
CA THR A 60 14.02 -13.95 -8.71
C THR A 60 15.22 -14.07 -9.64
N GLN A 61 15.50 -13.01 -10.41
CA GLN A 61 16.70 -12.93 -11.24
C GLN A 61 17.88 -12.83 -10.28
N GLY A 62 18.56 -13.95 -10.06
CA GLY A 62 19.76 -14.06 -9.22
C GLY A 62 20.97 -13.38 -9.83
#